data_AF-B2TMX0-F1
#
_entry.id   AF-B2TMX0-F1
#
_cell.length_a   1.000
_cell.length_b   1.000
_cell.length_c   1.000
_cell.angle_alpha   90.00
_cell.angle_beta   90.00
_cell.angle_gamma   90.00
#
_symmetry.space_group_name_H-M   'P 1'
#
loop_
_entity.id
_entity.type
_entity.pdbx_description
1 polymer ?
#
loop_
_entity_poly.entity_id
_entity_poly.type
_entity_poly.pdbx_seq_one_letter_code
_entity_poly.pdbx_strand_id
1 'polypeptide(L)'
;MLDEKKLEAIDYLVGGLKTREEIAEIVGVADRTVYRWMNDKEFKAEWQKRSDDYNSSLAKESKSRMCSRVGKAIDNIWDLANNSDSDKIKLEANTIIYEAVLGKPTTKIEQSTTNNDNNVPVSITDMLEQVQKDNVIALPKDKAK
;
A
#
# COMPACT_ATOMS: atom_id res chain seq x y z
N MET A 1 -19.07 -38.50 -7.48
CA MET A 1 -18.97 -38.30 -8.93
C MET A 1 -19.85 -37.12 -9.33
N LEU A 2 -19.25 -36.16 -10.03
CA LEU A 2 -19.96 -35.04 -10.64
C LEU A 2 -20.67 -35.51 -11.91
N ASP A 3 -21.96 -35.20 -12.00
CA ASP A 3 -22.79 -35.42 -13.18
C ASP A 3 -22.94 -34.10 -13.96
N GLU A 4 -23.49 -34.17 -15.16
CA GLU A 4 -23.67 -33.02 -16.05
C GLU A 4 -24.45 -31.88 -15.38
N LYS A 5 -25.50 -32.20 -14.64
CA LYS A 5 -26.32 -31.24 -13.88
C LYS A 5 -25.50 -30.50 -12.83
N LYS A 6 -24.64 -31.20 -12.09
CA LYS A 6 -23.73 -30.58 -11.12
C LYS A 6 -22.71 -29.68 -11.79
N LEU A 7 -22.14 -30.10 -12.93
CA LEU A 7 -21.17 -29.29 -13.66
C LEU A 7 -21.79 -28.00 -14.19
N GLU A 8 -23.00 -28.10 -14.77
CA GLU A 8 -23.76 -26.94 -15.23
C GLU A 8 -24.11 -26.00 -14.08
N ALA A 9 -24.56 -26.54 -12.93
CA ALA A 9 -24.81 -25.74 -11.73
C ALA A 9 -23.54 -25.00 -11.25
N ILE A 10 -22.37 -25.66 -11.30
CA ILE A 10 -21.09 -25.04 -10.96
C ILE A 10 -20.79 -23.87 -11.88
N ASP A 11 -21.00 -24.00 -13.20
CA ASP A 11 -20.72 -22.92 -14.15
C ASP A 11 -21.56 -21.67 -13.87
N TYR A 12 -22.84 -21.84 -13.53
CA TYR A 12 -23.68 -20.73 -13.12
C TYR A 12 -23.27 -20.12 -11.77
N LEU A 13 -22.83 -20.95 -10.81
CA LEU A 13 -22.33 -20.48 -9.52
C LEU A 13 -21.04 -19.68 -9.67
N VAL A 14 -20.12 -20.10 -10.54
CA VAL A 14 -18.88 -19.38 -10.85
C VAL A 14 -19.19 -18.02 -11.47
N GLY A 15 -20.19 -17.94 -12.35
CA GLY A 15 -20.63 -16.68 -12.95
C GLY A 15 -21.20 -15.68 -11.94
N GLY A 16 -21.80 -16.14 -10.84
CA GLY A 16 -22.26 -15.29 -9.73
C GLY A 16 -23.45 -14.37 -10.05
N LEU A 17 -24.10 -14.53 -11.20
CA LEU A 17 -25.20 -13.68 -11.67
C LEU A 17 -26.60 -14.24 -11.39
N LYS A 18 -26.67 -15.46 -10.84
CA LYS A 18 -27.92 -16.19 -10.63
C LYS A 18 -28.08 -16.58 -9.17
N THR A 19 -29.31 -16.58 -8.70
CA THR A 19 -29.66 -17.15 -7.39
C THR A 19 -29.61 -18.66 -7.45
N ARG A 20 -29.53 -19.31 -6.28
CA ARG A 20 -29.54 -20.77 -6.19
C ARG A 20 -30.86 -21.36 -6.72
N GLU A 21 -31.96 -20.66 -6.48
CA GLU A 21 -33.30 -21.03 -6.94
C GLU A 21 -33.38 -21.01 -8.48
N GLU A 22 -32.86 -19.97 -9.12
CA GLU A 22 -32.78 -19.88 -10.59
C GLU A 22 -31.89 -20.97 -11.18
N ILE A 23 -30.76 -21.26 -10.54
CA ILE A 23 -29.86 -22.34 -10.98
C ILE A 23 -30.56 -23.70 -10.88
N ALA A 24 -31.32 -23.94 -9.81
CA ALA A 24 -32.07 -25.16 -9.63
C ALA A 24 -33.15 -25.35 -10.71
N GLU A 25 -33.84 -24.27 -11.08
CA GLU A 25 -34.81 -24.26 -12.18
C GLU A 25 -34.15 -24.60 -13.53
N ILE A 26 -33.02 -23.95 -13.85
CA ILE A 26 -32.28 -24.17 -15.11
C ILE A 26 -31.81 -25.63 -15.23
N VAL A 27 -31.23 -26.17 -14.16
CA VAL A 27 -30.67 -27.52 -14.12
C VAL A 27 -31.77 -28.59 -13.94
N GLY A 28 -33.02 -28.17 -13.67
CA GLY A 28 -34.18 -29.04 -13.50
C GLY A 28 -34.08 -29.91 -12.24
N VAL A 29 -33.76 -29.29 -11.10
CA VAL A 29 -33.70 -29.93 -9.77
C VAL A 29 -34.38 -29.05 -8.72
N ALA A 30 -34.65 -29.61 -7.54
CA ALA A 30 -35.11 -28.80 -6.42
C ALA A 30 -33.98 -27.92 -5.87
N ASP A 31 -34.30 -26.70 -5.46
CA ASP A 31 -33.39 -25.76 -4.82
C ASP A 31 -32.56 -26.37 -3.66
N ARG A 32 -33.22 -27.16 -2.80
CA ARG A 32 -32.56 -27.91 -1.71
C ARG A 32 -31.50 -28.90 -2.20
N THR A 33 -31.63 -29.40 -3.41
CA THR A 33 -30.65 -30.32 -4.02
C THR A 33 -29.37 -29.58 -4.37
N VAL A 34 -29.49 -28.37 -4.94
CA VAL A 34 -28.32 -27.50 -5.20
C VAL A 34 -27.65 -27.12 -3.88
N TYR A 35 -28.42 -26.75 -2.85
CA TYR A 35 -27.87 -26.48 -1.53
C TYR A 35 -27.09 -27.68 -0.95
N ARG A 36 -27.61 -28.89 -1.10
CA ARG A 36 -26.92 -30.11 -0.67
C ARG A 36 -25.62 -30.32 -1.44
N TRP A 37 -25.62 -30.09 -2.76
CA TRP A 37 -24.41 -30.19 -3.58
C TRP A 37 -23.34 -29.17 -3.16
N MET A 38 -23.71 -27.92 -2.86
CA MET A 38 -22.76 -26.92 -2.38
C MET A 38 -22.04 -27.31 -1.07
N ASN A 39 -22.62 -28.24 -0.30
CA ASN A 39 -22.03 -28.79 0.92
C ASN A 39 -21.29 -30.12 0.69
N ASP A 40 -21.37 -30.70 -0.51
CA ASP A 40 -20.62 -31.88 -0.90
C ASP A 40 -19.15 -31.54 -1.17
N LYS A 41 -18.24 -32.38 -0.70
CA LYS A 41 -16.79 -32.12 -0.77
C LYS A 41 -16.27 -32.06 -2.20
N GLU A 42 -16.73 -32.96 -3.07
CA GLU A 42 -16.26 -33.06 -4.46
C GLU A 42 -16.78 -31.88 -5.28
N PHE A 43 -18.07 -31.55 -5.12
CA PHE A 43 -18.69 -30.39 -5.75
C PHE A 43 -18.03 -29.08 -5.33
N LYS A 44 -17.81 -28.89 -4.02
CA LYS A 44 -17.17 -27.68 -3.48
C LYS A 44 -15.73 -27.54 -3.99
N ALA A 45 -14.99 -28.64 -4.10
CA ALA A 45 -13.62 -28.60 -4.61
C ALA A 45 -13.56 -28.16 -6.07
N GLU A 46 -14.43 -28.71 -6.93
CA GLU A 46 -14.48 -28.31 -8.34
C GLU A 46 -15.00 -26.88 -8.51
N TRP A 47 -16.03 -26.49 -7.75
CA TRP A 47 -16.53 -25.11 -7.75
C TRP A 47 -15.44 -24.11 -7.35
N GLN A 48 -14.68 -24.40 -6.28
CA GLN A 48 -13.58 -23.55 -5.85
C GLN A 48 -12.52 -23.43 -6.95
N LYS A 49 -12.08 -24.56 -7.51
CA LYS A 49 -11.09 -24.58 -8.59
C LYS A 49 -11.52 -23.72 -9.79
N ARG A 50 -12.75 -23.89 -10.28
CA ARG A 50 -13.25 -23.10 -11.41
C ARG A 50 -13.43 -21.62 -11.05
N SER A 51 -13.79 -21.32 -9.81
CA SER A 51 -13.88 -19.93 -9.33
C SER A 51 -12.51 -19.27 -9.31
N ASP A 52 -11.46 -19.98 -8.87
CA ASP A 52 -10.09 -19.47 -8.86
C ASP A 52 -9.57 -19.25 -10.29
N ASP A 53 -9.82 -20.20 -11.19
CA ASP A 53 -9.48 -20.07 -12.61
C ASP A 53 -10.19 -18.87 -13.25
N TYR A 54 -11.51 -18.74 -13.04
CA TYR A 54 -12.31 -17.62 -13.53
C TYR A 54 -11.79 -16.28 -13.00
N ASN A 55 -11.59 -16.15 -11.69
CA ASN A 55 -11.09 -14.92 -11.07
C ASN A 55 -9.69 -14.55 -11.57
N SER A 56 -8.80 -15.52 -11.73
CA SER A 56 -7.45 -15.28 -12.26
C SER A 56 -7.51 -14.76 -13.71
N SER A 57 -8.41 -15.32 -14.53
CA SER A 57 -8.61 -14.90 -15.92
C SER A 57 -9.18 -13.48 -15.99
N LEU A 58 -10.18 -13.18 -15.16
CA LEU A 58 -10.81 -11.86 -15.07
C LEU A 58 -9.82 -10.79 -14.59
N ALA A 59 -8.99 -11.12 -13.60
CA ALA A 59 -7.95 -10.21 -13.11
C ALA A 59 -6.91 -9.91 -14.20
N LYS A 60 -6.47 -10.94 -14.95
CA LYS A 60 -5.55 -10.78 -16.08
C LYS A 60 -6.16 -9.91 -17.18
N GLU A 61 -7.40 -10.17 -17.56
CA GLU A 61 -8.11 -9.40 -18.58
C GLU A 61 -8.31 -7.94 -18.14
N SER A 62 -8.76 -7.73 -16.91
CA SER A 62 -8.97 -6.39 -16.33
C SER A 62 -7.66 -5.61 -16.30
N LYS A 63 -6.57 -6.24 -15.86
CA LYS A 63 -5.23 -5.64 -15.88
C LYS A 63 -4.83 -5.25 -17.31
N SER A 64 -5.02 -6.13 -18.29
CA SER A 64 -4.72 -5.84 -19.69
C SER A 64 -5.51 -4.63 -20.20
N ARG A 65 -6.84 -4.61 -19.98
CA ARG A 65 -7.71 -3.49 -20.36
C ARG A 65 -7.28 -2.17 -19.70
N MET A 66 -6.91 -2.22 -18.43
CA MET A 66 -6.42 -1.05 -17.69
C MET A 66 -5.07 -0.57 -18.22
N CYS A 67 -4.11 -1.46 -18.48
CA CYS A 67 -2.83 -1.11 -19.07
C CYS A 67 -2.99 -0.42 -20.43
N SER A 68 -3.88 -0.93 -21.30
CA SER A 68 -4.17 -0.27 -22.59
C SER A 68 -4.76 1.13 -22.42
N ARG A 69 -5.63 1.34 -21.42
CA ARG A 69 -6.19 2.67 -21.12
C ARG A 69 -5.14 3.63 -20.57
N VAL A 70 -4.20 3.15 -19.75
CA VAL A 70 -3.07 3.95 -19.27
C VAL A 70 -2.18 4.38 -20.43
N GLY A 71 -1.88 3.47 -21.37
CA GLY A 71 -1.16 3.82 -22.61
C GLY A 71 -1.84 4.96 -23.38
N LYS A 72 -3.16 4.83 -23.62
CA LYS A 72 -3.94 5.89 -24.27
C LYS A 72 -3.95 7.22 -23.48
N ALA A 73 -3.97 7.16 -22.15
CA ALA A 73 -3.88 8.36 -21.32
C ALA A 73 -2.53 9.06 -21.48
N ILE A 74 -1.43 8.31 -21.56
CA ILE A 74 -0.09 8.85 -21.84
C ILE A 74 -0.06 9.51 -23.22
N ASP A 75 -0.59 8.84 -24.25
CA ASP A 75 -0.67 9.41 -25.61
C ASP A 75 -1.47 10.72 -25.64
N ASN A 76 -2.59 10.78 -24.92
CA ASN A 76 -3.38 12.00 -24.81
C ASN A 76 -2.62 13.14 -24.09
N ILE A 77 -1.88 12.83 -23.02
CA ILE A 77 -1.03 13.82 -22.33
C ILE A 77 0.05 14.33 -23.29
N TRP A 78 0.65 13.45 -24.08
CA TRP A 78 1.64 13.81 -25.09
C TRP A 78 1.05 14.72 -26.18
N ASP A 79 -0.16 14.42 -26.64
CA ASP A 79 -0.87 15.26 -27.61
C ASP A 79 -1.19 16.64 -27.03
N LEU A 80 -1.72 16.73 -25.81
CA LEU A 80 -1.99 18.00 -25.13
C LEU A 80 -0.72 18.83 -24.93
N ALA A 81 0.40 18.21 -24.59
CA ALA A 81 1.68 18.89 -24.41
C ALA A 81 2.19 19.59 -25.68
N ASN A 82 1.88 19.04 -26.85
CA ASN A 82 2.40 19.51 -28.14
C ASN A 82 1.38 20.34 -28.93
N ASN A 83 0.11 19.97 -28.89
CA ASN A 83 -0.91 20.42 -29.84
C ASN A 83 -2.05 21.24 -29.22
N SER A 84 -2.12 21.40 -27.89
CA SER A 84 -3.17 22.22 -27.26
C SER A 84 -3.06 23.70 -27.63
N ASP A 85 -4.18 24.37 -27.92
CA ASP A 85 -4.22 25.82 -28.16
C ASP A 85 -3.96 26.65 -26.89
N SER A 86 -4.10 26.05 -25.70
CA SER A 86 -3.83 26.72 -24.43
C SER A 86 -2.41 26.45 -23.94
N ASP A 87 -1.63 27.52 -23.79
CA ASP A 87 -0.28 27.46 -23.21
C ASP A 87 -0.29 26.92 -21.77
N LYS A 88 -1.35 27.21 -21.00
CA LYS A 88 -1.52 26.66 -19.66
C LYS A 88 -1.62 25.13 -19.69
N ILE A 89 -2.46 24.58 -20.58
CA ILE A 89 -2.64 23.13 -20.72
C ILE A 89 -1.33 22.49 -21.21
N LYS A 90 -0.64 23.12 -22.18
CA LYS A 90 0.67 22.66 -22.64
C LYS A 90 1.67 22.59 -21.48
N LEU A 91 1.75 23.65 -20.66
CA LEU A 91 2.65 23.69 -19.51
C LEU A 91 2.32 22.61 -18.47
N GLU A 92 1.04 22.42 -18.15
CA GLU A 92 0.59 21.38 -17.22
C GLU A 92 0.94 19.97 -17.73
N ALA A 93 0.66 19.67 -19.00
CA ALA A 93 0.98 18.38 -19.61
C ALA A 93 2.50 18.13 -19.66
N ASN A 94 3.29 19.14 -20.07
CA ASN A 94 4.75 19.06 -20.05
C ASN A 94 5.31 18.89 -18.63
N THR A 95 4.70 19.51 -17.62
CA THR A 95 5.08 19.33 -16.21
C THR A 95 4.82 17.91 -15.75
N ILE A 96 3.66 17.32 -16.09
CA ILE A 96 3.37 15.91 -15.77
C ILE A 96 4.42 14.99 -16.40
N ILE A 97 4.78 15.20 -17.67
CA ILE A 97 5.82 14.41 -18.37
C ILE A 97 7.18 14.57 -17.67
N TYR A 98 7.58 15.81 -17.37
CA TYR A 98 8.83 16.11 -16.68
C TYR A 98 8.89 15.42 -15.31
N GLU A 99 7.87 15.60 -14.48
CA GLU A 99 7.82 15.04 -13.12
C GLU A 99 7.80 13.51 -13.12
N ALA A 100 7.18 12.88 -14.12
CA ALA A 100 7.15 11.43 -14.27
C ALA A 100 8.54 10.82 -14.59
N VAL A 101 9.43 11.59 -15.23
CA VAL A 101 10.76 11.13 -15.65
C VAL A 101 11.86 11.58 -14.69
N LEU A 102 11.84 12.86 -14.30
CA LEU A 102 12.91 13.51 -13.54
C LEU A 102 12.54 13.78 -12.08
N GLY A 103 11.31 13.44 -11.68
CA GLY A 103 10.77 13.72 -10.35
C GLY A 103 10.32 15.17 -10.19
N LYS A 104 9.61 15.44 -9.10
CA LYS A 104 9.23 16.82 -8.75
C LYS A 104 10.46 17.59 -8.29
N PRO A 105 10.67 18.83 -8.74
CA PRO A 105 11.67 19.71 -8.14
C PRO A 105 11.30 19.93 -6.67
N THR A 106 12.03 19.31 -5.74
CA THR A 106 11.81 19.52 -4.31
C THR A 106 12.81 20.52 -3.76
N THR A 107 12.34 21.64 -3.22
CA THR A 107 13.18 22.59 -2.47
C THR A 107 13.31 22.09 -1.02
N LYS A 108 14.03 21.00 -0.79
CA LYS A 108 14.28 20.52 0.58
C LYS A 108 15.61 21.10 1.07
N ILE A 109 15.56 22.15 1.88
CA ILE A 109 16.73 22.61 2.65
C ILE A 109 16.75 21.75 3.91
N GLU A 110 17.66 20.77 3.97
CA GLU A 110 17.89 20.01 5.20
C GLU A 110 18.75 20.84 6.15
N GLN A 111 18.15 21.30 7.24
CA GLN A 111 18.86 21.95 8.33
C GLN A 111 19.18 20.87 9.38
N SER A 112 20.37 20.28 9.31
CA SER A 112 20.85 19.34 10.32
C SER A 112 21.12 20.10 11.62
N THR A 113 20.19 20.07 12.57
CA THR A 113 20.48 20.47 13.94
C THR A 113 21.25 19.33 14.59
N THR A 114 22.57 19.42 14.66
CA THR A 114 23.38 18.52 15.48
C THR A 114 23.07 18.84 16.95
N ASN A 115 22.12 18.14 17.55
CA ASN A 115 21.95 18.13 18.99
C ASN A 115 23.16 17.40 19.61
N ASN A 116 24.15 18.16 20.06
CA ASN A 116 25.20 17.65 20.94
C ASN A 116 24.61 17.47 22.35
N ASP A 117 23.84 16.40 22.56
CA ASP A 117 23.44 15.95 23.91
C ASP A 117 24.65 15.28 24.60
N ASN A 118 25.64 16.07 24.99
CA ASN A 118 26.67 15.66 25.95
C ASN A 118 26.21 16.02 27.37
N ASN A 119 25.00 15.62 27.75
CA ASN A 119 24.52 15.79 29.12
C ASN A 119 25.03 14.62 29.97
N VAL A 120 26.33 14.62 30.27
CA VAL A 120 26.89 13.74 31.31
C VAL A 120 26.38 14.26 32.65
N PRO A 121 25.61 13.49 33.42
CA PRO A 121 25.12 13.94 34.71
C PRO A 121 26.30 14.17 35.65
N VAL A 122 26.56 15.44 36.00
CA VAL A 122 27.58 15.81 36.99
C VAL A 122 26.95 15.69 38.38
N SER A 123 27.53 14.83 39.23
CA SER A 123 27.14 14.68 40.63
C SER A 123 27.59 15.90 41.44
N ILE A 124 26.64 16.59 42.08
CA ILE A 124 26.91 17.72 42.99
C ILE A 124 27.85 17.27 44.14
N THR A 125 27.74 16.02 44.57
CA THR A 125 28.57 15.43 45.61
C THR A 125 30.05 15.41 45.21
N ASP A 126 30.34 15.05 43.96
CA ASP A 126 31.72 14.92 43.44
C ASP A 126 32.39 16.31 43.34
N MET A 127 31.59 17.35 43.04
CA MET A 127 32.06 18.74 43.02
C MET A 127 32.39 19.26 44.43
N LEU A 128 31.60 18.88 45.45
CA LEU A 128 31.85 19.27 46.84
C LEU A 128 33.14 18.65 47.41
N GLU A 129 33.46 17.42 47.04
CA GLU A 129 34.72 16.77 47.45
C GLU A 129 35.96 17.44 46.85
N GLN A 130 35.88 17.96 45.61
CA GLN A 130 36.99 18.69 44.99
C GLN A 130 37.24 20.04 45.69
N VAL A 131 36.19 20.78 46.03
CA VAL A 131 36.32 22.07 46.74
C VAL A 131 36.93 21.92 48.13
N GLN A 132 36.67 20.81 48.84
CA GLN A 132 37.27 20.56 50.16
C GLN A 132 38.77 20.21 50.09
N LYS A 133 39.24 19.63 48.97
CA LYS A 133 40.67 19.30 48.78
C LYS A 133 41.52 20.53 48.43
N ASP A 134 40.95 21.52 47.72
CA ASP A 134 41.71 22.66 47.20
C ASP A 134 41.73 23.91 48.11
N ASN A 135 41.00 23.90 49.23
CA ASN A 135 40.90 25.07 50.13
C ASN A 135 41.56 24.92 51.52
N VAL A 136 42.54 24.02 51.65
CA VAL A 136 43.49 24.09 52.79
C VAL A 136 44.57 25.13 52.49
N ILE A 137 44.19 26.41 52.43
CA ILE A 137 45.16 27.51 52.53
C ILE A 137 45.34 27.76 54.03
N ALA A 138 46.42 27.21 54.59
CA ALA A 138 46.85 27.53 55.94
C ALA A 138 47.17 29.04 55.99
N LEU A 139 46.35 29.82 56.69
CA LEU A 139 46.59 31.25 56.91
C LEU A 139 47.90 31.40 57.73
N PRO A 140 48.93 32.10 57.22
CA PRO A 140 50.15 32.30 57.97
C PRO A 140 49.88 33.16 59.21
N LYS A 141 50.23 32.62 60.37
CA LYS A 141 50.18 33.31 61.66
C LYS A 141 51.45 34.14 61.80
N ASP A 142 51.50 35.35 61.24
CA ASP A 142 52.56 36.28 61.58
C ASP A 142 52.08 37.73 61.65
N LYS A 143 52.13 38.24 62.89
CA LYS A 143 52.57 39.59 63.28
C LYS A 143 51.79 40.76 62.70
N ALA A 144 50.68 41.10 63.34
CA ALA A 144 50.31 42.51 63.46
C ALA A 144 51.32 43.19 64.40
N LYS A 145 51.97 44.25 63.90
CA LYS A 145 52.76 45.21 64.67
C LYS A 145 51.90 45.96 65.67
#